data_AF-A0A9Q3VKX0-F1
#
_entry.id   AF-A0A9Q3VKX0-F1
#
_cell.length_a   1.000
_cell.length_b   1.000
_cell.length_c   1.000
_cell.angle_alpha   90.00
_cell.angle_beta   90.00
_cell.angle_gamma   90.00
#
_symmetry.space_group_name_H-M   'P 1'
#
loop_
_entity.id
_entity.type
_entity.pdbx_description
1 polymer ?
#
loop_
_entity_poly.entity_id
_entity_poly.type
_entity_poly.pdbx_seq_one_letter_code
_entity_poly.pdbx_strand_id
1 'polypeptide(L)'
;MTTQARRQRTAASAEHRFHNAQGAEVKTRDEAFAGQQEVSPEAVSTTAKLELHNGATVTWELEVQYNPNTHPYVVLGGQITGTIAGPPWNITGGFIGDTLRLDAKRHDGTATVTIVGEYQNPPAYRGTYGFNGATSSFKHTTVYHC
;
A
#
# COMPACT_ATOMS: atom_id res chain seq x y z
N MET A 1 9.51 -41.52 -55.39
CA MET A 1 8.63 -40.49 -54.78
C MET A 1 8.96 -40.41 -53.31
N THR A 2 9.56 -39.32 -52.89
CA THR A 2 10.01 -39.05 -51.51
C THR A 2 8.97 -38.17 -50.82
N THR A 3 8.57 -38.54 -49.60
CA THR A 3 7.76 -37.66 -48.75
C THR A 3 8.36 -37.69 -47.35
N GLN A 4 9.23 -36.71 -47.07
CA GLN A 4 9.70 -36.43 -45.72
C GLN A 4 8.58 -35.73 -44.95
N ALA A 5 8.11 -36.39 -43.89
CA ALA A 5 7.24 -35.76 -42.90
C ALA A 5 8.07 -34.70 -42.13
N ARG A 6 7.89 -33.44 -42.53
CA ARG A 6 8.46 -32.26 -41.88
C ARG A 6 7.83 -32.14 -40.49
N ARG A 7 8.53 -32.57 -39.45
CA ARG A 7 8.20 -32.24 -38.06
C ARG A 7 8.21 -30.72 -37.93
N GLN A 8 7.03 -30.11 -37.95
CA GLN A 8 6.85 -28.74 -37.48
C GLN A 8 7.26 -28.75 -36.00
N ARG A 9 8.43 -28.16 -35.72
CA ARG A 9 8.77 -27.71 -34.36
C ARG A 9 7.58 -26.88 -33.91
N THR A 10 6.89 -27.41 -32.91
CA THR A 10 5.95 -26.68 -32.06
C THR A 10 6.50 -25.29 -31.81
N ALA A 11 5.67 -24.31 -32.16
CA ALA A 11 5.85 -22.91 -31.83
C ALA A 11 6.46 -22.79 -30.44
N ALA A 12 7.47 -21.94 -30.32
CA ALA A 12 8.00 -21.48 -29.04
C ALA A 12 6.79 -21.22 -28.14
N SER A 13 6.62 -22.07 -27.12
CA SER A 13 5.70 -21.81 -26.03
C SER A 13 6.03 -20.38 -25.59
N ALA A 14 5.06 -19.47 -25.61
CA ALA A 14 5.25 -18.17 -24.98
C ALA A 14 5.63 -18.49 -23.54
N GLU A 15 6.92 -18.43 -23.22
CA GLU A 15 7.41 -18.72 -21.88
C GLU A 15 6.67 -17.74 -20.96
N HIS A 16 5.85 -18.28 -20.07
CA HIS A 16 5.14 -17.48 -19.09
C HIS A 16 6.18 -16.78 -18.22
N ARG A 17 6.39 -15.48 -18.48
CA ARG A 17 7.21 -14.63 -17.63
C ARG A 17 6.42 -14.33 -16.38
N PHE A 18 6.99 -14.64 -15.23
CA PHE A 18 6.42 -14.32 -13.93
C PHE A 18 7.06 -13.03 -13.44
N HIS A 19 6.28 -12.11 -12.87
CA HIS A 19 6.79 -10.89 -12.26
C HIS A 19 6.37 -10.87 -10.80
N ASN A 20 7.30 -10.55 -9.89
CA ASN A 20 6.99 -10.38 -8.47
C ASN A 20 6.40 -8.98 -8.18
N ALA A 21 6.06 -8.71 -6.92
CA ALA A 21 5.44 -7.43 -6.55
C ALA A 21 6.37 -6.21 -6.75
N GLN A 22 7.68 -6.42 -6.89
CA GLN A 22 8.64 -5.37 -7.29
C GLN A 22 8.62 -5.07 -8.80
N GLY A 23 7.92 -5.88 -9.60
CA GLY A 23 7.98 -5.85 -11.06
C GLY A 23 9.16 -6.63 -11.67
N ALA A 24 10.00 -7.28 -10.84
CA ALA A 24 11.13 -8.06 -11.32
C ALA A 24 10.68 -9.41 -11.88
N GLU A 25 11.27 -9.83 -12.99
CA GLU A 25 11.01 -11.15 -13.58
C GLU A 25 11.58 -12.26 -12.69
N VAL A 26 10.76 -13.26 -12.38
CA VAL A 26 11.09 -14.40 -11.52
C VAL A 26 10.88 -15.71 -12.27
N LYS A 27 11.52 -16.78 -11.79
CA LYS A 27 11.57 -18.06 -12.51
C LYS A 27 10.35 -18.92 -12.26
N THR A 28 9.65 -18.69 -11.15
CA THR A 28 8.52 -19.51 -10.74
C THR A 28 7.29 -18.67 -10.40
N ARG A 29 6.13 -19.30 -10.53
CA ARG A 29 4.85 -18.72 -10.09
C ARG A 29 4.88 -18.42 -8.59
N ASP A 30 5.41 -19.33 -7.79
CA ASP A 30 5.41 -19.17 -6.33
C ASP A 30 6.25 -17.96 -5.89
N GLU A 31 7.37 -17.69 -6.55
CA GLU A 31 8.18 -16.48 -6.33
C GLU A 31 7.43 -15.19 -6.71
N ALA A 32 6.56 -15.24 -7.73
CA ALA A 32 5.78 -14.08 -8.15
C ALA A 32 4.67 -13.71 -7.17
N PHE A 33 4.10 -14.70 -6.49
CA PHE A 33 2.96 -14.52 -5.57
C PHE A 33 3.32 -14.73 -4.09
N ALA A 34 4.61 -14.83 -3.75
CA ALA A 34 5.06 -14.87 -2.36
C ALA A 34 4.66 -13.57 -1.64
N GLY A 35 4.18 -13.68 -0.40
CA GLY A 35 3.82 -12.52 0.41
C GLY A 35 5.04 -11.63 0.66
N GLN A 36 5.10 -10.47 0.00
CA GLN A 36 6.17 -9.50 0.20
C GLN A 36 5.76 -8.50 1.29
N GLN A 37 6.50 -8.52 2.41
CA GLN A 37 6.39 -7.51 3.46
C GLN A 37 7.22 -6.25 3.17
N GLU A 38 8.22 -6.37 2.30
CA GLU A 38 9.11 -5.27 1.94
C GLU A 38 9.12 -5.09 0.42
N VAL A 39 8.85 -3.86 -0.02
CA VAL A 39 8.85 -3.45 -1.43
C VAL A 39 9.90 -2.38 -1.64
N SER A 40 10.65 -2.50 -2.73
CA SER A 40 11.69 -1.54 -3.06
C SER A 40 11.06 -0.20 -3.47
N PRO A 41 11.79 0.92 -3.34
CA PRO A 41 11.30 2.23 -3.78
C PRO A 41 10.92 2.29 -5.27
N GLU A 42 11.50 1.41 -6.08
CA GLU A 42 11.26 1.30 -7.53
C GLU A 42 10.04 0.44 -7.87
N ALA A 43 9.38 -0.14 -6.87
CA ALA A 43 8.19 -0.94 -7.08
C ALA A 43 7.05 -0.11 -7.69
N VAL A 44 6.15 -0.79 -8.41
CA VAL A 44 4.94 -0.16 -8.94
C VAL A 44 4.18 0.52 -7.80
N SER A 45 3.80 1.78 -8.00
CA SER A 45 3.05 2.56 -7.03
C SER A 45 1.78 3.13 -7.66
N THR A 46 0.75 3.23 -6.84
CA THR A 46 -0.47 3.98 -7.14
C THR A 46 -0.89 4.77 -5.90
N THR A 47 -1.76 5.75 -6.09
CA THR A 47 -2.19 6.66 -5.03
C THR A 47 -3.66 6.41 -4.67
N ALA A 48 -3.96 6.30 -3.37
CA ALA A 48 -5.30 6.41 -2.83
C ALA A 48 -5.43 7.69 -2.01
N LYS A 49 -6.60 8.34 -2.11
CA LYS A 49 -6.99 9.43 -1.23
C LYS A 49 -7.92 8.90 -0.16
N LEU A 50 -7.61 9.18 1.09
CA LEU A 50 -8.44 8.85 2.24
C LEU A 50 -8.68 10.12 3.07
N GLU A 51 -9.78 10.15 3.81
CA GLU A 51 -10.07 11.20 4.78
C GLU A 51 -10.25 10.58 6.15
N LEU A 52 -9.48 11.05 7.14
CA LEU A 52 -9.57 10.62 8.53
C LEU A 52 -10.37 11.66 9.32
N HIS A 53 -11.37 11.17 10.05
CA HIS A 53 -12.23 11.96 10.91
C HIS A 53 -12.08 11.55 12.37
N ASN A 54 -12.00 12.54 13.26
CA ASN A 54 -12.19 12.36 14.69
C ASN A 54 -13.11 13.48 15.23
N GLY A 55 -14.41 13.18 15.28
CA GLY A 55 -15.44 14.15 15.63
C GLY A 55 -15.62 15.22 14.54
N ALA A 56 -16.10 16.40 14.94
CA ALA A 56 -16.46 17.49 14.00
C ALA A 56 -15.29 18.42 13.64
N THR A 57 -14.17 18.35 14.36
CA THR A 57 -13.08 19.33 14.27
C THR A 57 -11.77 18.77 13.72
N VAL A 58 -11.64 17.44 13.68
CA VAL A 58 -10.45 16.77 13.16
C VAL A 58 -10.81 16.09 11.85
N THR A 59 -10.28 16.67 10.78
CA THR A 59 -10.29 16.12 9.42
C THR A 59 -8.88 16.16 8.85
N TRP A 60 -8.33 14.99 8.54
CA TRP A 60 -7.02 14.86 7.88
C TRP A 60 -7.20 14.25 6.50
N GLU A 61 -6.57 14.87 5.52
CA GLU A 61 -6.49 14.34 4.17
C GLU A 61 -5.23 13.48 4.07
N LEU A 62 -5.39 12.25 3.59
CA LEU A 62 -4.32 11.27 3.48
C LEU A 62 -4.15 10.94 1.99
N GLU A 63 -3.02 11.34 1.42
CA GLU A 63 -2.61 10.88 0.08
C GLU A 63 -1.60 9.76 0.26
N VAL A 64 -2.04 8.51 0.09
CA VAL A 64 -1.22 7.31 0.36
C VAL A 64 -0.76 6.66 -0.92
N GLN A 65 0.55 6.50 -1.06
CA GLN A 65 1.16 5.74 -2.15
C GLN A 65 1.38 4.30 -1.67
N TYR A 66 0.87 3.34 -2.42
CA TYR A 66 0.98 1.91 -2.09
C TYR A 66 1.29 1.07 -3.33
N ASN A 67 1.80 -0.14 -3.10
CA ASN A 67 2.05 -1.10 -4.17
C ASN A 67 0.79 -1.94 -4.44
N PRO A 68 0.12 -1.79 -5.61
CA PRO A 68 -1.10 -2.51 -5.92
C PRO A 68 -0.89 -4.01 -6.20
N ASN A 69 0.36 -4.47 -6.33
CA ASN A 69 0.69 -5.89 -6.59
C ASN A 69 0.87 -6.70 -5.30
N THR A 70 0.64 -6.11 -4.13
CA THR A 70 0.78 -6.76 -2.81
C THR A 70 -0.57 -6.91 -2.13
N HIS A 71 -0.72 -7.89 -1.23
CA HIS A 71 -1.84 -7.91 -0.29
C HIS A 71 -1.41 -8.49 1.07
N PRO A 72 -1.59 -7.79 2.21
CA PRO A 72 -2.09 -6.40 2.30
C PRO A 72 -1.20 -5.43 1.52
N TYR A 73 -1.80 -4.38 0.97
CA TYR A 73 -1.11 -3.41 0.12
C TYR A 73 -0.04 -2.69 0.93
N VAL A 74 1.23 -2.87 0.58
CA VAL A 74 2.34 -2.20 1.28
C VAL A 74 2.37 -0.73 0.92
N VAL A 75 2.42 0.13 1.94
CA VAL A 75 2.50 1.58 1.78
C VAL A 75 3.96 1.98 1.56
N LEU A 76 4.18 2.72 0.48
CA LEU A 76 5.48 3.20 0.02
C LEU A 76 5.78 4.61 0.51
N GLY A 77 4.73 5.40 0.73
CA GLY A 77 4.86 6.79 1.19
C GLY A 77 3.55 7.55 1.08
N GLY A 78 3.65 8.88 1.06
CA GLY A 78 2.49 9.75 0.97
C GLY A 78 2.57 10.96 1.89
N GLN A 79 1.44 11.67 2.02
CA GLN A 79 1.34 12.86 2.85
C GLN A 79 0.04 12.91 3.66
N ILE A 80 0.12 13.56 4.81
CA ILE A 80 -1.03 13.91 5.65
C ILE A 80 -1.14 15.43 5.74
N THR A 81 -2.29 15.96 5.36
CA THR A 81 -2.64 17.39 5.37
C THR A 81 -3.97 17.63 6.11
N GLY A 82 -4.49 18.86 6.06
CA GLY A 82 -5.73 19.26 6.72
C GLY A 82 -5.50 19.83 8.12
N THR A 83 -6.34 19.43 9.07
CA THR A 83 -6.38 20.00 10.44
C THR A 83 -5.27 19.48 11.37
N ILE A 84 -4.41 18.57 10.91
CA ILE A 84 -3.29 18.06 11.70
C ILE A 84 -2.31 19.20 12.03
N ALA A 85 -1.87 19.28 13.29
CA ALA A 85 -0.97 20.34 13.72
C ALA A 85 0.43 20.20 13.09
N GLY A 86 1.03 21.34 12.74
CA GLY A 86 2.39 21.41 12.23
C GLY A 86 2.65 20.79 10.85
N PRO A 87 1.76 20.95 9.85
CA PRO A 87 1.86 20.30 8.55
C PRO A 87 3.08 20.78 7.73
N PRO A 88 3.53 20.00 6.73
CA PRO A 88 3.03 18.69 6.33
C PRO A 88 3.65 17.52 7.12
N TRP A 89 2.98 16.38 7.09
CA TRP A 89 3.47 15.10 7.60
C TRP A 89 3.70 14.13 6.45
N ASN A 90 4.82 13.44 6.45
CA ASN A 90 5.19 12.47 5.41
C ASN A 90 4.87 11.06 5.89
N ILE A 91 4.07 10.32 5.13
CA ILE A 91 3.85 8.90 5.35
C ILE A 91 5.13 8.17 4.95
N THR A 92 5.62 7.31 5.84
CA THR A 92 6.91 6.61 5.72
C THR A 92 6.74 5.10 5.55
N GLY A 93 5.54 4.56 5.76
CA GLY A 93 5.28 3.14 5.58
C GLY A 93 3.97 2.69 6.21
N GLY A 94 3.77 1.37 6.19
CA GLY A 94 2.56 0.72 6.70
C GLY A 94 1.93 -0.22 5.67
N PHE A 95 0.65 -0.50 5.85
CA PHE A 95 -0.11 -1.37 4.96
C PHE A 95 -1.61 -1.04 4.97
N ILE A 96 -2.28 -1.37 3.86
CA ILE A 96 -3.73 -1.22 3.66
C ILE A 96 -4.32 -2.56 3.24
N GLY A 97 -5.29 -3.08 3.99
CA GLY A 97 -5.99 -4.34 3.69
C GLY A 97 -7.19 -4.52 4.60
N ASP A 98 -7.37 -5.70 5.17
CA ASP A 98 -8.36 -5.93 6.25
C ASP A 98 -8.07 -5.06 7.49
N THR A 99 -6.80 -4.74 7.67
CA THR A 99 -6.31 -3.78 8.67
C THR A 99 -5.56 -2.64 7.98
N LEU A 100 -5.70 -1.45 8.53
CA LEU A 100 -4.93 -0.27 8.16
C LEU A 100 -3.82 -0.06 9.20
N ARG A 101 -2.61 0.19 8.73
CA ARG A 101 -1.54 0.82 9.50
C ARG A 101 -0.86 1.86 8.63
N LEU A 102 -0.76 3.10 9.10
CA LEU A 102 0.05 4.15 8.49
C LEU A 102 1.01 4.69 9.54
N ASP A 103 2.29 4.71 9.21
CA ASP A 103 3.32 5.37 10.01
C ASP A 103 3.77 6.62 9.26
N ALA A 104 3.74 7.77 9.93
CA ALA A 104 4.14 9.04 9.36
C ALA A 104 5.03 9.85 10.31
N LYS A 105 5.83 10.74 9.73
CA LYS A 105 6.77 11.60 10.43
C LYS A 105 6.56 13.04 9.99
N ARG A 106 6.61 13.96 10.95
CA ARG A 106 6.53 15.39 10.65
C ARG A 106 7.72 15.81 9.78
N HIS A 107 7.56 16.79 8.89
CA HIS A 107 8.62 17.20 7.96
C HIS A 107 9.96 17.54 8.64
N ASP A 108 9.92 18.13 9.84
CA ASP A 108 11.08 18.50 10.66
C ASP A 108 11.67 17.31 11.46
N GLY A 109 11.00 16.18 11.42
CA GLY A 109 11.36 14.96 12.10
C GLY A 109 11.24 14.95 13.62
N THR A 110 10.57 15.96 14.19
CA THR A 110 10.41 16.12 15.65
C THR A 110 9.34 15.22 16.24
N ALA A 111 8.42 14.71 15.43
CA ALA A 111 7.29 13.91 15.89
C ALA A 111 6.91 12.83 14.88
N THR A 112 6.34 11.75 15.40
CA THR A 112 5.76 10.66 14.61
C THR A 112 4.28 10.50 14.93
N VAL A 113 3.52 9.95 13.98
CA VAL A 113 2.12 9.57 14.17
C VAL A 113 1.93 8.18 13.59
N THR A 114 1.21 7.34 14.32
CA THR A 114 0.79 6.01 13.85
C THR A 114 -0.72 5.97 13.86
N ILE A 115 -1.30 5.60 12.71
CA ILE A 115 -2.73 5.42 12.49
C ILE A 115 -2.98 3.94 12.29
N VAL A 116 -3.87 3.35 13.07
CA VAL A 116 -4.29 1.95 12.93
C VAL A 116 -5.81 1.87 12.81
N GLY A 117 -6.31 0.86 12.10
CA GLY A 117 -7.74 0.61 12.01
C GLY A 117 -8.09 -0.74 11.43
N GLU A 118 -9.34 -1.12 11.63
CA GLU A 118 -9.93 -2.34 11.08
C GLU A 118 -10.96 -1.96 10.02
N TYR A 119 -10.96 -2.71 8.93
CA TYR A 119 -11.90 -2.50 7.83
C TYR A 119 -13.36 -2.60 8.32
N GLN A 120 -14.19 -1.71 7.81
CA GLN A 120 -15.63 -1.67 8.00
C GLN A 120 -16.30 -1.53 6.63
N ASN A 121 -17.55 -1.99 6.54
CA ASN A 121 -18.41 -1.84 5.36
C ASN A 121 -19.52 -0.82 5.69
N PRO A 122 -19.76 0.25 4.89
CA PRO A 122 -19.11 0.63 3.63
C PRO A 122 -17.60 0.94 3.77
N PRO A 123 -16.79 0.86 2.69
CA PRO A 123 -15.33 0.88 2.73
C PRO A 123 -14.74 2.02 3.59
N ALA A 124 -14.36 1.66 4.81
CA ALA A 124 -13.80 2.56 5.80
C ALA A 124 -12.90 1.79 6.78
N TYR A 125 -12.11 2.50 7.56
CA TYR A 125 -11.34 1.95 8.67
C TYR A 125 -11.76 2.62 9.96
N ARG A 126 -12.18 1.84 10.94
CA ARG A 126 -12.41 2.33 12.30
C ARG A 126 -11.23 1.95 13.17
N GLY A 127 -10.68 2.89 13.91
CA GLY A 127 -9.55 2.56 14.79
C GLY A 127 -9.07 3.71 15.64
N THR A 128 -7.76 3.75 15.85
CA THR A 128 -7.10 4.75 16.68
C THR A 128 -5.84 5.30 16.03
N TYR A 129 -5.46 6.50 16.43
CA TYR A 129 -4.16 7.07 16.13
C TYR A 129 -3.50 7.59 17.40
N GLY A 130 -2.18 7.77 17.36
CA GLY A 130 -1.41 8.40 18.41
C GLY A 130 -0.10 8.94 17.89
N PHE A 131 0.54 9.78 18.71
CA PHE A 131 1.80 10.43 18.38
C PHE A 131 2.96 9.85 19.19
N ASN A 132 4.17 9.96 18.65
CA ASN A 132 5.43 9.65 19.34
C ASN A 132 5.44 8.24 19.96
N GLY A 133 5.00 7.24 19.18
CA GLY A 133 4.98 5.83 19.57
C GLY A 133 3.68 5.35 20.22
N ALA A 134 2.74 6.25 20.55
CA ALA A 134 1.40 5.85 20.96
C ALA A 134 0.55 5.45 19.73
N THR A 135 -0.28 4.42 19.87
CA THR A 135 -1.16 3.93 18.78
C THR A 135 -2.65 3.99 19.13
N SER A 136 -2.99 4.23 20.40
CA SER A 136 -4.36 4.11 20.92
C SER A 136 -4.86 5.38 21.64
N SER A 137 -4.35 6.55 21.27
CA SER A 137 -4.65 7.81 21.98
C SER A 137 -6.01 8.39 21.59
N PHE A 138 -6.34 8.35 20.30
CA PHE A 138 -7.53 9.02 19.76
C PHE A 138 -8.26 8.09 18.82
N LYS A 139 -9.59 8.01 18.92
CA LYS A 139 -10.43 7.23 18.00
C LYS A 139 -10.59 7.96 16.68
N HIS A 140 -10.72 7.23 15.59
CA HIS A 140 -11.01 7.81 14.28
C HIS A 140 -11.82 6.88 13.39
N THR A 141 -12.36 7.46 12.32
CA THR A 141 -12.86 6.75 11.15
C THR A 141 -12.15 7.32 9.92
N THR A 142 -11.50 6.45 9.14
CA THR A 142 -10.91 6.80 7.85
C THR A 142 -11.78 6.27 6.71
N VAL A 143 -12.11 7.10 5.73
CA VAL A 143 -12.93 6.72 4.56
C VAL A 143 -12.15 6.92 3.27
N TYR A 144 -12.44 6.12 2.24
CA TYR A 144 -11.91 6.36 0.90
C TYR A 144 -12.60 7.57 0.26
N HIS A 145 -11.80 8.42 -0.38
CA HIS A 145 -12.29 9.55 -1.17
C HIS A 145 -12.01 9.30 -2.65
N CYS A 146 -13.06 9.44 -3.47
CA CYS A 146 -13.00 9.31 -4.93
C CYS A 146 -12.52 10.60 -5.59
#